data_AF-A0A0C2YBL9-F1
#
_entry.id   AF-A0A0C2YBL9-F1
#
_cell.length_a   1.000
_cell.length_b   1.000
_cell.length_c   1.000
_cell.angle_alpha   90.00
_cell.angle_beta   90.00
_cell.angle_gamma   90.00
#
_symmetry.space_group_name_H-M   'P 1'
#
loop_
_entity.id
_entity.type
_entity.pdbx_description
1 polymer ?
#
loop_
_entity_poly.entity_id
_entity_poly.type
_entity_poly.pdbx_seq_one_letter_code
_entity_poly.pdbx_strand_id
1 'polypeptide(L)'
;MAGKITRQTFISPDHAKVAATQGDMYNVTPEGVKKVAVPDSVRESGSIPDGYAVDFVLDPATVVSALKKAGYHNQEQLPPEVIEKVKEMINEPGNLKIIPNEIHAQKRAAEIQVFGE
;
A
#
# COMPACT_ATOMS: atom_id res chain seq x y z
N MET A 1 -23.22 -8.68 7.88
CA MET A 1 -22.34 -9.85 7.69
C MET A 1 -20.97 -9.46 8.20
N ALA A 2 -20.32 -10.35 8.95
CA ALA A 2 -19.00 -10.08 9.49
C ALA A 2 -17.96 -9.98 8.37
N GLY A 3 -17.30 -8.83 8.22
CA GLY A 3 -16.30 -8.63 7.18
C GLY A 3 -14.99 -9.31 7.58
N LYS A 4 -14.47 -10.25 6.77
CA LYS A 4 -13.11 -10.77 7.01
C LYS A 4 -12.10 -9.63 7.02
N ILE A 5 -11.10 -9.71 7.91
CA ILE A 5 -9.94 -8.82 7.86
C ILE A 5 -9.06 -9.26 6.70
N THR A 6 -8.87 -8.37 5.73
CA THR A 6 -8.06 -8.61 4.53
C THR A 6 -7.15 -7.41 4.29
N ARG A 7 -6.21 -7.54 3.35
CA ARG A 7 -5.34 -6.43 2.95
C ARG A 7 -6.15 -5.16 2.61
N GLN A 8 -7.28 -5.33 1.91
CA GLN A 8 -8.14 -4.22 1.48
C GLN A 8 -8.85 -3.51 2.63
N THR A 9 -9.00 -4.15 3.80
CA THR A 9 -9.59 -3.53 4.99
C THR A 9 -8.82 -2.26 5.39
N PHE A 10 -7.49 -2.27 5.21
CA PHE A 10 -6.60 -1.20 5.66
C PHE A 10 -6.10 -0.30 4.51
N ILE A 11 -6.63 -0.44 3.30
CA ILE A 11 -6.27 0.44 2.18
C ILE A 11 -7.33 1.53 2.06
N SER A 12 -6.89 2.79 2.06
CA SER A 12 -7.77 3.93 1.81
C SER A 12 -8.12 4.01 0.32
N PRO A 13 -9.36 4.35 -0.05
CA PRO A 13 -9.69 4.63 -1.45
C PRO A 13 -8.86 5.78 -2.05
N ASP A 14 -8.36 6.69 -1.21
CA ASP A 14 -7.56 7.85 -1.64
C ASP A 14 -6.04 7.62 -1.57
N HIS A 15 -5.57 6.40 -1.27
CA HIS A 15 -4.12 6.11 -1.14
C HIS A 15 -3.32 6.55 -2.39
N ALA A 16 -3.89 6.43 -3.58
CA ALA A 16 -3.26 6.91 -4.82
C ALA A 16 -3.00 8.42 -4.82
N LYS A 17 -3.99 9.21 -4.38
CA LYS A 17 -3.84 10.66 -4.27
C LYS A 17 -2.81 11.03 -3.22
N VAL A 18 -2.81 10.33 -2.08
CA VAL A 18 -1.81 10.56 -1.03
C VAL A 18 -0.40 10.25 -1.53
N ALA A 19 -0.22 9.13 -2.24
CA ALA A 19 1.06 8.77 -2.85
C ALA A 19 1.53 9.82 -3.87
N ALA A 20 0.61 10.39 -4.66
CA ALA A 20 0.92 11.44 -5.62
C ALA A 20 1.43 12.74 -4.97
N THR A 21 1.12 13.00 -3.70
CA THR A 21 1.68 14.16 -2.96
C THR A 21 3.15 13.99 -2.56
N GLN A 22 3.72 12.79 -2.74
CA GLN A 22 5.12 12.53 -2.41
C GLN A 22 6.07 13.36 -3.27
N GLY A 23 7.24 13.69 -2.71
CA GLY A 23 8.31 14.37 -3.42
C GLY A 23 8.93 13.49 -4.51
N ASP A 24 9.07 12.19 -4.21
CA ASP A 24 9.80 11.20 -5.01
C ASP A 24 8.96 9.96 -5.39
N MET A 25 9.31 9.38 -6.52
CA MET A 25 8.90 8.05 -6.98
C MET A 25 10.11 7.27 -7.44
N TYR A 26 9.95 5.98 -7.73
CA TYR A 26 11.04 5.13 -8.21
C TYR A 26 10.90 4.84 -9.70
N ASN A 27 12.02 4.73 -10.40
CA ASN A 27 12.08 4.29 -11.78
C ASN A 27 13.15 3.20 -11.97
N VAL A 28 12.93 2.27 -12.92
CA VAL A 28 13.95 1.30 -13.33
C VAL A 28 14.83 1.93 -14.40
N THR A 29 16.13 1.88 -14.18
CA THR A 29 17.16 2.33 -15.14
C THR A 29 18.14 1.19 -15.41
N PRO A 30 18.97 1.27 -16.46
CA PRO A 30 20.01 0.28 -16.70
C PRO A 30 20.98 0.10 -15.52
N GLU A 31 21.16 1.13 -14.68
CA GLU A 31 22.01 1.06 -13.48
C GLU A 31 21.26 0.60 -12.22
N GLY A 32 19.99 0.19 -12.36
CA GLY A 32 19.13 -0.25 -11.26
C GLY A 32 18.00 0.73 -10.94
N VAL A 33 17.45 0.64 -9.73
CA VAL A 33 16.29 1.44 -9.30
C VAL A 33 16.76 2.79 -8.76
N LYS A 34 16.22 3.89 -9.28
CA LYS A 34 16.56 5.25 -8.86
C LYS A 34 15.32 6.01 -8.40
N LYS A 35 15.52 6.91 -7.43
CA LYS A 35 14.53 7.91 -7.03
C LYS A 35 14.51 9.05 -8.03
N VAL A 36 13.32 9.44 -8.47
CA VAL A 36 13.07 10.58 -9.35
C VAL A 36 11.94 11.42 -8.77
N ALA A 37 11.87 12.70 -9.13
CA ALA A 37 10.76 13.54 -8.67
C ALA A 37 9.43 13.03 -9.25
N VAL A 38 8.37 13.04 -8.43
CA VAL A 38 7.01 12.85 -8.96
C VAL A 38 6.68 14.01 -9.91
N PRO A 39 6.19 13.79 -11.13
CA PRO A 39 5.82 14.87 -12.04
C PRO A 39 4.72 15.76 -11.45
N ASP A 40 4.76 17.07 -11.70
CA ASP A 40 3.77 17.99 -11.14
C ASP A 40 2.34 17.67 -11.62
N SER A 41 2.18 17.21 -12.87
CA SER A 41 0.90 16.72 -13.40
C SER A 41 0.31 15.55 -12.59
N VAL A 42 1.15 14.70 -12.01
CA VAL A 42 0.75 13.61 -11.12
C VAL A 42 0.32 14.17 -9.77
N ARG A 43 1.08 15.09 -9.20
CA ARG A 43 0.73 15.74 -7.91
C ARG A 43 -0.60 16.49 -7.99
N GLU A 44 -0.82 17.20 -9.09
CA GLU A 44 -2.03 18.00 -9.33
C GLU A 44 -3.26 17.13 -9.57
N SER A 45 -3.13 16.07 -10.38
CA SER A 45 -4.25 15.20 -10.73
C SER A 45 -4.54 14.11 -9.69
N GLY A 46 -3.57 13.77 -8.85
CA GLY A 46 -3.62 12.60 -7.97
C GLY A 46 -3.65 11.25 -8.71
N SER A 47 -3.39 11.26 -10.02
CA SER A 47 -3.47 10.07 -10.88
C SER A 47 -2.09 9.45 -11.08
N ILE A 48 -1.98 8.15 -10.83
CA ILE A 48 -0.73 7.42 -11.02
C ILE A 48 -0.49 7.19 -12.53
N PRO A 49 0.71 7.49 -13.06
CA PRO A 49 1.00 7.27 -14.48
C PRO A 49 0.92 5.80 -14.89
N ASP A 50 0.63 5.58 -16.17
CA ASP A 50 0.74 4.26 -16.79
C ASP A 50 2.14 3.66 -16.61
N GLY A 51 2.18 2.37 -16.33
CA GLY A 51 3.44 1.66 -16.03
C GLY A 51 3.87 1.74 -14.56
N TYR A 52 3.13 2.46 -13.70
CA TYR A 52 3.39 2.57 -12.28
C TYR A 52 2.20 2.12 -11.42
N ALA A 53 2.49 1.80 -10.17
CA ALA A 53 1.52 1.48 -9.13
C ALA A 53 1.90 2.14 -7.81
N VAL A 54 0.94 2.23 -6.90
CA VAL A 54 1.22 2.55 -5.50
C VAL A 54 1.53 1.27 -4.74
N ASP A 55 2.66 1.29 -4.06
CA ASP A 55 3.14 0.25 -3.20
C ASP A 55 3.27 0.75 -1.76
N PHE A 56 3.22 -0.19 -0.82
CA PHE A 56 3.32 0.07 0.60
C PHE A 56 4.70 -0.38 1.11
N VAL A 57 5.38 0.48 1.86
CA VAL A 57 6.66 0.12 2.51
C VAL A 57 6.41 -0.95 3.58
N LEU A 58 5.46 -0.70 4.48
CA LEU A 58 4.82 -1.70 5.33
C LEU A 58 3.52 -2.14 4.66
N ASP A 59 3.53 -3.32 4.03
CA ASP A 59 2.35 -3.83 3.34
C ASP A 59 1.23 -4.20 4.33
N PRO A 60 -0.03 -3.79 4.07
CA PRO A 60 -1.16 -4.12 4.93
C PRO A 60 -1.38 -5.63 5.15
N ALA A 61 -0.91 -6.51 4.25
CA ALA A 61 -0.93 -7.97 4.46
C ALA A 61 -0.10 -8.39 5.70
N THR A 62 0.96 -7.65 6.03
CA THR A 62 1.76 -7.89 7.25
C THR A 62 0.91 -7.66 8.50
N VAL A 63 0.11 -6.59 8.51
CA VAL A 63 -0.80 -6.28 9.61
C VAL A 63 -1.89 -7.34 9.72
N VAL A 64 -2.48 -7.75 8.59
CA VAL A 64 -3.48 -8.83 8.55
C VAL A 64 -2.92 -10.12 9.11
N SER A 65 -1.69 -10.49 8.73
CA SER A 65 -1.01 -11.68 9.24
C SER A 65 -0.81 -11.61 10.75
N ALA A 66 -0.37 -10.47 11.27
CA ALA A 66 -0.18 -10.26 12.70
C ALA A 66 -1.51 -10.36 13.49
N LEU A 67 -2.57 -9.73 12.98
CA LEU A 67 -3.91 -9.78 13.58
C LEU A 67 -4.47 -11.21 13.61
N LYS A 68 -4.34 -11.95 12.50
CA LYS A 68 -4.76 -13.36 12.43
C LYS A 68 -3.98 -14.24 13.42
N LYS A 69 -2.67 -14.01 13.58
CA LYS A 69 -1.85 -14.72 14.58
C LYS A 69 -2.28 -14.41 16.01
N ALA A 70 -2.83 -13.22 16.26
CA ALA A 70 -3.40 -12.83 17.54
C ALA A 70 -4.88 -13.28 17.74
N GLY A 71 -5.46 -14.02 16.78
CA GLY A 71 -6.82 -14.55 16.86
C GLY A 71 -7.92 -13.64 16.30
N TYR A 72 -7.55 -12.52 15.66
CA TYR A 72 -8.49 -11.61 15.00
C TYR A 72 -8.61 -11.97 13.51
N HIS A 73 -9.76 -12.49 13.12
CA HIS A 73 -10.07 -12.94 11.76
C HIS A 73 -11.11 -12.05 11.05
N ASN A 74 -11.98 -11.38 11.81
CA ASN A 74 -13.08 -10.55 11.32
C ASN A 74 -13.03 -9.15 11.94
N GLN A 75 -13.54 -8.17 11.20
CA GLN A 75 -13.46 -6.76 11.56
C GLN A 75 -14.16 -6.45 12.89
N GLU A 76 -15.26 -7.15 13.21
CA GLU A 76 -16.06 -6.94 14.41
C GLU A 76 -15.36 -7.39 15.70
N GLN A 77 -14.27 -8.16 15.58
CA GLN A 77 -13.44 -8.56 16.72
C GLN A 77 -12.51 -7.43 17.17
N LEU A 78 -12.38 -6.37 16.36
CA LEU A 78 -11.60 -5.18 16.67
C LEU A 78 -12.55 -4.01 16.92
N PRO A 79 -12.23 -3.12 17.88
CA PRO A 79 -12.93 -1.86 18.01
C PRO A 79 -12.81 -1.04 16.71
N PRO A 80 -13.88 -0.38 16.21
CA PRO A 80 -13.83 0.40 14.98
C PRO A 80 -12.71 1.44 14.95
N GLU A 81 -12.42 2.09 16.08
CA GLU A 81 -11.35 3.07 16.22
C GLU A 81 -9.95 2.47 15.99
N VAL A 82 -9.76 1.17 16.26
CA VAL A 82 -8.49 0.47 15.98
C VAL A 82 -8.34 0.27 14.49
N ILE A 83 -9.40 -0.13 13.78
CA ILE A 83 -9.38 -0.31 12.32
C ILE A 83 -9.04 1.01 11.64
N GLU A 84 -9.72 2.10 12.01
CA GLU A 84 -9.48 3.41 11.41
C GLU A 84 -8.06 3.91 11.70
N LYS A 85 -7.57 3.78 12.94
CA LYS A 85 -6.19 4.20 13.28
C LYS A 85 -5.13 3.41 12.51
N VAL A 86 -5.31 2.09 12.36
CA VAL A 86 -4.41 1.27 11.56
C VAL A 86 -4.46 1.68 10.09
N LYS A 87 -5.65 1.96 9.57
CA LYS A 87 -5.84 2.45 8.20
C LYS A 87 -5.14 3.79 8.00
N GLU A 88 -5.27 4.74 8.92
CA GLU A 88 -4.55 6.02 8.87
C GLU A 88 -3.03 5.79 8.77
N MET A 89 -2.45 5.03 9.71
CA MET A 89 -1.01 4.75 9.73
C MET A 89 -0.52 4.07 8.45
N ILE A 90 -1.28 3.09 7.92
CA ILE A 90 -0.92 2.36 6.70
C ILE A 90 -0.96 3.26 5.46
N ASN A 91 -1.85 4.25 5.43
CA ASN A 91 -2.02 5.14 4.28
C ASN A 91 -1.30 6.49 4.48
N GLU A 92 -0.44 6.62 5.50
CA GLU A 92 0.38 7.80 5.69
C GLU A 92 1.30 8.01 4.47
N PRO A 93 1.57 9.26 4.06
CA PRO A 93 2.39 9.54 2.89
C PRO A 93 3.77 8.85 2.93
N GLY A 94 4.38 8.73 4.11
CA GLY A 94 5.68 8.06 4.27
C GLY A 94 5.67 6.56 3.98
N ASN A 95 4.51 5.90 4.09
CA ASN A 95 4.35 4.48 3.83
C ASN A 95 4.01 4.16 2.36
N LEU A 96 3.63 5.18 1.57
CA LEU A 96 3.20 5.01 0.19
C LEU A 96 4.32 5.39 -0.78
N LYS A 97 4.59 4.54 -1.76
CA LYS A 97 5.57 4.81 -2.82
C LYS A 97 5.01 4.50 -4.18
N ILE A 98 5.27 5.39 -5.13
CA ILE A 98 4.97 5.13 -6.54
C ILE A 98 6.17 4.37 -7.11
N ILE A 99 5.92 3.15 -7.58
CA ILE A 99 6.95 2.26 -8.12
C ILE A 99 6.53 1.71 -9.49
N PRO A 100 7.48 1.25 -10.32
CA PRO A 100 7.18 0.59 -11.58
C PRO A 100 6.36 -0.68 -11.37
N ASN A 101 5.40 -0.94 -12.27
CA ASN A 101 4.49 -2.07 -12.20
C ASN A 101 5.20 -3.43 -12.12
N GLU A 102 6.35 -3.57 -12.79
CA GLU A 102 7.15 -4.79 -12.73
C GLU A 102 7.61 -5.10 -11.29
N ILE A 103 8.13 -4.10 -10.58
CA ILE A 103 8.58 -4.25 -9.19
C ILE A 103 7.39 -4.53 -8.28
N HIS A 104 6.29 -3.80 -8.48
CA HIS A 104 5.06 -4.02 -7.71
C HIS A 104 4.54 -5.45 -7.88
N ALA A 105 4.50 -5.98 -9.12
CA ALA A 105 4.06 -7.33 -9.39
C ALA A 105 4.98 -8.38 -8.74
N GLN A 106 6.31 -8.18 -8.77
CA GLN A 106 7.27 -9.07 -8.11
C GLN A 106 7.06 -9.09 -6.58
N LYS A 107 6.89 -7.92 -5.94
CA LYS A 107 6.59 -7.83 -4.50
C LYS A 107 5.29 -8.54 -4.16
N ARG A 108 4.21 -8.27 -4.91
CA ARG A 108 2.90 -8.91 -4.71
C ARG A 108 2.99 -10.43 -4.84
N ALA A 109 3.75 -10.95 -5.81
CA ALA A 109 3.94 -12.39 -5.97
C ALA A 109 4.67 -13.01 -4.77
N ALA A 110 5.72 -12.36 -4.26
CA ALA A 110 6.43 -12.82 -3.07
C ALA A 110 5.54 -12.77 -1.82
N GLU A 111 4.72 -11.73 -1.66
CA GLU A 111 3.78 -11.60 -0.54
C GLU A 111 2.71 -12.69 -0.56
N ILE A 112 2.16 -13.03 -1.73
CA ILE A 112 1.21 -14.14 -1.88
C ILE A 112 1.86 -15.46 -1.46
N GLN A 113 3.14 -15.68 -1.77
CA GLN A 113 3.85 -16.89 -1.32
C GLN A 113 4.03 -16.95 0.20
N VAL A 114 4.26 -15.80 0.85
CA VAL A 114 4.54 -15.72 2.29
C VAL A 114 3.24 -15.72 3.13
N PHE A 115 2.21 -15.01 2.67
CA PHE A 115 1.00 -14.75 3.44
C PHE A 115 -0.25 -15.45 2.90
N GLY A 116 -0.22 -15.94 1.65
CA GLY A 116 -1.36 -16.57 0.99
C GLY A 116 -2.42 -15.60 0.49
N GLU A 117 -2.14 -14.28 0.43
CA GLU A 117 -3.10 -13.21 0.09
C GLU A 117 -2.48 -12.07 -0.76
#